data_AF-A0A8S9GM59-F1
#
_entry.id   AF-A0A8S9GM59-F1
#
_cell.length_a   1.000
_cell.length_b   1.000
_cell.length_c   1.000
_cell.angle_alpha   90.00
_cell.angle_beta   90.00
_cell.angle_gamma   90.00
#
_symmetry.space_group_name_H-M   'P 1'
#
loop_
_entity.id
_entity.type
_entity.pdbx_description
1 polymer ?
#
loop_
_entity_poly.entity_id
_entity_poly.type
_entity_poly.pdbx_seq_one_letter_code
_entity_poly.pdbx_strand_id
1 'polypeptide(L)'
;MATTNNAPTAAQQQQPETAIEGLTPEELTAKALSKRYEGLMTVRNKAVKGKGAWYWTHLEPILVRNTDTGLPKAVKLRCSLCDAVFSASNPSRTASEHLKRGTCPNFTSSSVNPLSGLEHPKFRAFLTQVGLPIVSKRDFATARLDAKYEEARAESESRIRDAMFFQIASDGWKSRNLVSLIANLPNGMSLYRRAVLVNGAVPSNYAEEVLLETVKGICGNSPQRCVGVVSDKFKNKALRSLEGRHQWMVNLSCQFQGVNSLVKDFAKELPLFKSVSQNCERLAKFVNSTAGIRNAHCKYQLREHGEAIMLRLPPLHCTTSSSSSSSSKACCYFEPLFNLLEDVLSSARAIQLVMHDEACKAVLMEDHVAREVVEMVGDGGFWNEVEAVHALIKLVKEMARRIEEDKLLVGQCLPLWDELRAKIKDWDSKFNVGGGHVDEIVERRFKKCYHPAWAAAFILDPLYLIRDSSGKYLPPFKCLTPEQEKDVDKLITRLVSRDEAHIALMELMKWRTEGLDPMYARAVQMKERDPVSGKMRIANPQSSRLVWETFQFLVITIDVSVR
;
A
#
# COMPACT_ATOMS: atom_id res chain seq x y z
N MET A 1 47.32 -7.71 -53.35
CA MET A 1 48.22 -8.87 -53.18
C MET A 1 48.24 -9.23 -51.70
N ALA A 2 48.07 -10.54 -51.42
CA ALA A 2 48.34 -11.27 -50.17
C ALA A 2 47.54 -10.95 -48.87
N THR A 3 46.58 -11.84 -48.56
CA THR A 3 46.42 -12.69 -47.33
C THR A 3 47.14 -12.25 -46.04
N THR A 4 46.58 -12.32 -44.81
CA THR A 4 45.92 -13.45 -44.12
C THR A 4 45.12 -13.01 -42.87
N ASN A 5 44.11 -13.82 -42.52
CA ASN A 5 43.27 -13.75 -41.31
C ASN A 5 44.00 -14.25 -40.04
N ASN A 6 43.56 -13.78 -38.86
CA ASN A 6 43.61 -14.55 -37.61
C ASN A 6 42.40 -14.22 -36.71
N ALA A 7 41.74 -15.27 -36.23
CA ALA A 7 40.65 -15.27 -35.26
C ALA A 7 41.15 -15.80 -33.88
N PRO A 8 40.43 -15.55 -32.77
CA PRO A 8 40.98 -15.59 -31.41
C PRO A 8 40.70 -16.87 -30.61
N THR A 9 41.53 -17.08 -29.59
CA THR A 9 41.54 -18.19 -28.63
C THR A 9 40.62 -17.92 -27.43
N ALA A 10 39.82 -18.92 -27.03
CA ALA A 10 39.02 -18.93 -25.80
C ALA A 10 39.83 -19.47 -24.62
N ALA A 11 39.81 -18.74 -23.49
CA ALA A 11 40.39 -19.17 -22.22
C ALA A 11 39.28 -19.50 -21.21
N GLN A 12 39.33 -20.73 -20.69
CA GLN A 12 38.45 -21.27 -19.65
C GLN A 12 38.76 -20.66 -18.27
N GLN A 13 37.72 -20.29 -17.52
CA GLN A 13 37.83 -19.87 -16.11
C GLN A 13 37.59 -21.07 -15.18
N GLN A 14 38.55 -21.29 -14.28
CA GLN A 14 38.56 -22.30 -13.21
C GLN A 14 37.67 -21.91 -12.02
N GLN A 15 36.96 -22.89 -11.46
CA GLN A 15 36.32 -22.86 -10.14
C GLN A 15 37.35 -23.17 -9.03
N PRO A 16 37.24 -22.58 -7.82
CA PRO A 16 38.04 -23.01 -6.68
C PRO A 16 37.35 -24.15 -5.90
N GLU A 17 38.00 -25.31 -5.88
CA GLU A 17 37.77 -26.39 -4.91
C GLU A 17 38.18 -25.92 -3.51
N THR A 18 37.31 -26.13 -2.50
CA THR A 18 37.70 -26.04 -1.09
C THR A 18 37.24 -27.28 -0.35
N ALA A 19 38.19 -27.87 0.37
CA ALA A 19 38.16 -29.15 1.04
C ALA A 19 37.00 -29.31 2.04
N ILE A 20 36.31 -30.46 1.96
CA ILE A 20 35.46 -31.00 3.01
C ILE A 20 36.00 -32.39 3.33
N GLU A 21 36.90 -32.48 4.30
CA GLU A 21 37.30 -33.73 4.95
C GLU A 21 37.12 -33.61 6.46
N GLY A 22 36.44 -34.60 7.06
CA GLY A 22 36.65 -35.00 8.45
C GLY A 22 35.80 -34.38 9.58
N LEU A 23 34.62 -33.80 9.32
CA LEU A 23 33.73 -33.35 10.42
C LEU A 23 32.82 -34.48 10.91
N THR A 24 32.85 -34.75 12.20
CA THR A 24 31.91 -35.72 12.82
C THR A 24 30.46 -35.23 12.68
N PRO A 25 29.45 -36.13 12.65
CA PRO A 25 28.04 -35.73 12.54
C PRO A 25 27.59 -34.74 13.63
N GLU A 26 28.20 -34.81 14.82
CA GLU A 26 27.95 -33.89 15.93
C GLU A 26 28.50 -32.49 15.66
N GLU A 27 29.66 -32.36 15.03
CA GLU A 27 30.25 -31.05 14.66
C GLU A 27 29.50 -30.37 13.51
N LEU A 28 28.98 -31.14 12.55
CA LEU A 28 28.11 -30.63 11.50
C LEU A 28 26.79 -30.10 12.08
N THR A 29 26.21 -30.83 13.04
CA THR A 29 24.99 -30.41 13.75
C THR A 29 25.25 -29.16 14.59
N ALA A 30 26.38 -29.09 15.29
CA ALA A 30 26.82 -27.92 16.04
C ALA A 30 26.98 -26.68 15.15
N LYS A 31 27.59 -26.82 13.97
CA LYS A 31 27.72 -25.73 12.98
C LYS A 31 26.37 -25.27 12.45
N ALA A 32 25.44 -26.19 12.18
CA ALA A 32 24.09 -25.86 11.73
C ALA A 32 23.30 -25.08 12.80
N LEU A 33 23.43 -25.47 14.07
CA LEU A 33 22.81 -24.77 15.20
C LEU A 33 23.39 -23.36 15.40
N SER A 34 24.71 -23.21 15.31
CA SER A 34 25.36 -21.88 15.36
C SER A 34 24.90 -20.98 14.21
N LYS A 35 24.84 -21.51 12.98
CA LYS A 35 24.35 -20.76 11.81
C LYS A 35 22.90 -20.31 11.98
N ARG A 36 22.05 -21.16 12.55
CA ARG A 36 20.65 -20.84 12.85
C ARG A 36 20.52 -19.77 13.94
N TYR A 37 21.33 -19.84 14.98
CA TYR A 37 21.38 -18.82 16.04
C TYR A 37 21.76 -17.45 15.47
N GLU A 38 22.84 -17.37 14.67
CA GLU A 38 23.25 -16.13 14.00
C GLU A 38 22.17 -15.58 13.06
N GLY A 39 21.48 -16.47 12.34
CA GLY A 39 20.33 -16.11 11.50
C GLY A 39 19.20 -15.46 12.30
N LEU A 40 18.83 -16.04 13.46
CA LEU A 40 17.79 -15.49 14.33
C LEU A 40 18.22 -14.18 15.01
N MET A 41 19.49 -14.05 15.40
CA MET A 41 20.04 -12.80 15.93
C MET A 41 20.00 -11.68 14.89
N THR A 42 20.32 -11.97 13.63
CA THR A 42 20.20 -11.03 12.53
C THR A 42 18.75 -10.60 12.30
N VAL A 43 17.80 -11.54 12.35
CA VAL A 43 16.36 -11.26 12.21
C VAL A 43 15.87 -10.37 13.35
N ARG A 44 16.23 -10.68 14.60
CA ARG A 44 15.88 -9.86 15.77
C ARG A 44 16.44 -8.44 15.67
N ASN A 45 17.72 -8.29 15.34
CA ASN A 45 18.37 -6.98 15.23
C ASN A 45 17.72 -6.10 14.15
N LYS A 46 17.27 -6.69 13.04
CA LYS A 46 16.48 -5.99 12.02
C LYS A 46 15.07 -5.64 12.50
N ALA A 47 14.44 -6.55 13.24
CA ALA A 47 13.09 -6.35 13.75
C ALA A 47 13.00 -5.21 14.77
N VAL A 48 13.92 -5.16 15.73
CA VAL A 48 13.96 -4.15 16.80
C VAL A 48 14.24 -2.74 16.26
N LYS A 49 14.93 -2.60 15.12
CA LYS A 49 15.22 -1.31 14.44
C LYS A 49 14.11 -0.80 13.53
N GLY A 50 12.91 -1.41 13.54
CA GLY A 50 11.69 -0.82 12.96
C GLY A 50 11.13 -1.46 11.69
N LYS A 51 11.58 -2.67 11.29
CA LYS A 51 11.04 -3.39 10.10
C LYS A 51 10.83 -4.91 10.28
N GLY A 52 10.48 -5.38 11.47
CA GLY A 52 10.21 -6.80 11.68
C GLY A 52 9.14 -7.07 12.71
N ALA A 53 8.87 -8.35 12.94
CA ALA A 53 7.76 -8.75 13.79
C ALA A 53 7.94 -8.25 15.23
N TRP A 54 6.90 -7.60 15.76
CA TRP A 54 6.88 -6.90 17.04
C TRP A 54 7.36 -7.74 18.24
N TYR A 55 7.19 -9.06 18.19
CA TYR A 55 7.53 -9.95 19.30
C TYR A 55 9.03 -10.13 19.54
N TRP A 56 9.88 -9.75 18.59
CA TRP A 56 11.34 -9.79 18.74
C TRP A 56 11.88 -8.80 19.78
N THR A 57 11.08 -7.81 20.18
CA THR A 57 11.37 -6.94 21.32
C THR A 57 11.33 -7.70 22.65
N HIS A 58 10.60 -8.82 22.71
CA HIS A 58 10.35 -9.59 23.94
C HIS A 58 10.91 -11.01 23.90
N LEU A 59 11.36 -11.49 22.74
CA LEU A 59 11.96 -12.82 22.57
C LEU A 59 13.42 -12.69 22.13
N GLU A 60 14.31 -13.33 22.88
CA GLU A 60 15.75 -13.37 22.63
C GLU A 60 16.19 -14.78 22.23
N PRO A 61 16.83 -14.96 21.06
CA PRO A 61 17.50 -16.22 20.74
C PRO A 61 18.60 -16.53 21.74
N ILE A 62 18.65 -17.78 22.21
CA ILE A 62 19.71 -18.28 23.08
C ILE A 62 20.27 -19.58 22.51
N LEU A 63 21.58 -19.74 22.65
CA LEU A 63 22.29 -20.97 22.27
C LEU A 63 22.50 -21.82 23.51
N VAL A 64 21.79 -22.93 23.62
CA VAL A 64 21.97 -23.89 24.70
C VAL A 64 23.12 -24.82 24.32
N ARG A 65 24.15 -24.90 25.17
CA ARG A 65 25.33 -25.77 24.98
C ARG A 65 25.20 -27.03 25.85
N ASN A 66 25.84 -28.10 25.42
CA ASN A 66 25.99 -29.31 26.24
C ASN A 66 26.95 -29.03 27.41
N THR A 67 26.61 -29.48 28.61
CA THR A 67 27.44 -29.29 29.82
C THR A 67 28.76 -30.03 29.74
N ASP A 68 28.79 -31.16 29.04
CA ASP A 68 29.94 -32.07 29.08
C ASP A 68 30.92 -31.79 27.91
N THR A 69 30.41 -31.30 26.78
CA THR A 69 31.21 -31.09 25.55
C THR A 69 31.31 -29.63 25.11
N GLY A 70 30.54 -28.71 25.70
CA GLY A 70 30.51 -27.28 25.32
C GLY A 70 29.94 -26.98 23.93
N LEU A 71 29.61 -28.02 23.15
CA LEU A 71 29.05 -27.90 21.80
C LEU A 71 27.58 -27.41 21.85
N PRO A 72 27.14 -26.63 20.84
CA PRO A 72 25.74 -26.24 20.68
C PRO A 72 24.80 -27.45 20.64
N LYS A 73 23.85 -27.51 21.59
CA LYS A 73 22.84 -28.56 21.72
C LYS A 73 21.51 -28.16 21.10
N ALA A 74 21.09 -26.89 21.28
CA ALA A 74 19.84 -26.39 20.71
C ALA A 74 19.83 -24.86 20.63
N VAL A 75 19.04 -24.32 19.70
CA VAL A 75 18.67 -22.90 19.69
C VAL A 75 17.26 -22.76 20.26
N LYS A 76 17.11 -21.90 21.27
CA LYS A 76 15.82 -21.64 21.94
C LYS A 76 15.52 -20.14 21.94
N LEU A 77 14.29 -19.78 22.29
CA LEU A 77 13.88 -18.39 22.53
C LEU A 77 13.61 -18.19 24.01
N ARG A 78 14.21 -17.17 24.61
CA ARG A 78 13.93 -16.73 25.97
C ARG A 78 13.00 -15.52 25.93
N CYS A 79 11.96 -15.51 26.75
CA CYS A 79 11.17 -14.31 26.96
C CYS A 79 11.89 -13.36 27.93
N SER A 80 12.17 -12.12 27.53
CA SER A 80 12.82 -11.12 28.38
C SER A 80 11.94 -10.58 29.52
N LEU A 81 10.65 -10.94 29.54
CA LEU A 81 9.69 -10.45 30.53
C LEU A 81 9.46 -11.43 31.68
N CYS A 82 9.65 -12.74 31.46
CA CYS A 82 9.42 -13.77 32.47
C CYS A 82 10.45 -14.91 32.46
N ASP A 83 11.51 -14.79 31.66
CA ASP A 83 12.59 -15.75 31.48
C ASP A 83 12.21 -17.16 31.00
N ALA A 84 10.94 -17.39 30.68
CA ALA A 84 10.48 -18.66 30.10
C ALA A 84 11.18 -18.95 28.77
N VAL A 85 11.51 -20.24 28.55
CA VAL A 85 12.31 -20.69 27.40
C VAL A 85 11.49 -21.61 26.49
N PHE A 86 11.49 -21.30 25.19
CA PHE A 86 10.64 -21.93 24.18
C PHE A 86 11.46 -22.44 22.98
N SER A 87 10.82 -23.24 22.13
CA SER A 87 11.41 -23.64 20.84
C SER A 87 11.61 -22.43 19.91
N ALA A 88 12.74 -22.40 19.20
CA ALA A 88 13.03 -21.42 18.15
C ALA A 88 12.59 -21.90 16.74
N SER A 89 11.79 -22.96 16.62
CA SER A 89 11.25 -23.47 15.35
C SER A 89 10.28 -22.50 14.68
N ASN A 90 9.38 -21.92 15.48
CA ASN A 90 8.42 -20.95 14.98
C ASN A 90 8.26 -19.79 15.97
N PRO A 91 9.10 -18.75 15.87
CA PRO A 91 9.06 -17.58 16.76
C PRO A 91 7.70 -16.86 16.79
N SER A 92 6.95 -16.82 15.67
CA SER A 92 5.64 -16.17 15.61
C SER A 92 4.56 -16.96 16.35
N ARG A 93 4.61 -18.29 16.29
CA ARG A 93 3.74 -19.16 17.09
C ARG A 93 4.04 -19.02 18.57
N THR A 94 5.33 -19.12 18.95
CA THR A 94 5.78 -18.90 20.34
C THR A 94 5.29 -17.56 20.85
N ALA A 95 5.40 -16.48 20.06
CA ALA A 95 4.87 -15.18 20.44
C ALA A 95 3.34 -15.16 20.57
N SER A 96 2.61 -15.83 19.69
CA SER A 96 1.14 -15.84 19.74
C SER A 96 0.62 -16.62 20.94
N GLU A 97 1.21 -17.77 21.26
CA GLU A 97 0.83 -18.58 22.43
C GLU A 97 1.32 -17.95 23.74
N HIS A 98 2.57 -17.45 23.75
CA HIS A 98 3.15 -16.91 24.97
C HIS A 98 2.65 -15.50 25.30
N LEU A 99 2.78 -14.59 24.32
CA LEU A 99 2.53 -13.17 24.50
C LEU A 99 1.05 -12.84 24.20
N LYS A 100 0.51 -13.19 23.02
CA LYS A 100 -0.88 -12.79 22.67
C LYS A 100 -1.98 -13.52 23.47
N ARG A 101 -1.85 -14.82 23.71
CA ARG A 101 -2.83 -15.62 24.47
C ARG A 101 -2.70 -15.47 25.99
N GLY A 102 -1.79 -14.62 26.47
CA GLY A 102 -1.70 -14.21 27.86
C GLY A 102 -1.06 -15.23 28.82
N THR A 103 -0.25 -16.18 28.33
CA THR A 103 0.47 -17.10 29.23
C THR A 103 1.73 -16.46 29.84
N CYS A 104 2.21 -15.34 29.31
CA CYS A 104 3.24 -14.53 29.93
C CYS A 104 2.61 -13.61 31.01
N PRO A 105 2.95 -13.78 32.29
CA PRO A 105 2.36 -12.98 33.38
C PRO A 105 2.73 -11.49 33.30
N ASN A 106 3.83 -11.18 32.60
CA ASN A 106 4.41 -9.84 32.52
C ASN A 106 4.26 -9.21 31.12
N PHE A 107 3.60 -9.91 30.18
CA PHE A 107 3.29 -9.34 28.88
C PHE A 107 1.89 -8.76 28.88
N THR A 108 1.82 -7.44 29.02
CA THR A 108 0.63 -6.70 28.59
C THR A 108 0.71 -6.60 27.08
N SER A 109 -0.15 -7.33 26.35
CA SER A 109 -0.38 -6.97 24.95
C SER A 109 -0.69 -5.47 24.90
N SER A 110 -0.34 -4.79 23.81
CA SER A 110 -0.84 -3.44 23.49
C SER A 110 -2.36 -3.49 23.28
N SER A 111 -3.05 -3.96 24.30
CA SER A 111 -4.45 -3.87 24.55
C SER A 111 -4.70 -2.38 24.72
N VAL A 112 -5.66 -1.91 23.95
CA VAL A 112 -6.36 -0.67 24.24
C VAL A 112 -6.83 -0.81 25.68
N ASN A 113 -6.07 -0.28 26.63
CA ASN A 113 -6.46 -0.29 28.02
C ASN A 113 -7.75 0.54 28.07
N PRO A 114 -8.89 -0.06 28.41
CA PRO A 114 -10.11 0.71 28.51
C PRO A 114 -9.86 1.83 29.51
N LEU A 115 -10.47 3.01 29.31
CA LEU A 115 -10.28 4.17 30.20
C LEU A 115 -10.60 3.84 31.67
N SER A 116 -11.31 2.73 31.94
CA SER A 116 -11.44 2.08 33.26
C SER A 116 -10.15 1.75 33.97
N GLY A 117 -9.05 1.51 33.26
CA GLY A 117 -7.73 1.30 33.85
C GLY A 117 -7.21 2.54 34.61
N LEU A 118 -7.57 3.76 34.19
CA LEU A 118 -7.12 5.00 34.83
C LEU A 118 -7.66 5.14 36.27
N GLU A 119 -8.82 4.53 36.54
CA GLU A 119 -9.47 4.58 37.85
C GLU A 119 -9.13 3.38 38.73
N HIS A 120 -8.32 2.43 38.24
CA HIS A 120 -7.99 1.22 38.96
C HIS A 120 -7.19 1.54 40.25
N PRO A 121 -7.57 1.03 41.43
CA PRO A 121 -6.93 1.37 42.71
C PRO A 121 -5.42 1.15 42.72
N LYS A 122 -4.93 0.06 42.12
CA LYS A 122 -3.48 -0.22 42.01
C LYS A 122 -2.75 0.81 41.14
N PHE A 123 -3.39 1.30 40.07
CA PHE A 123 -2.81 2.30 39.20
C PHE A 123 -2.78 3.67 39.89
N ARG A 124 -3.84 4.02 40.63
CA ARG A 124 -3.86 5.24 41.46
C ARG A 124 -2.81 5.22 42.58
N ALA A 125 -2.65 4.07 43.25
CA ALA A 125 -1.61 3.86 44.25
C ALA A 125 -0.22 4.01 43.64
N PHE A 126 0.01 3.43 42.45
CA PHE A 126 1.24 3.62 41.69
C PHE A 126 1.50 5.09 41.34
N LEU A 127 0.53 5.81 40.76
CA LEU A 127 0.66 7.24 40.43
C LEU A 127 1.02 8.07 41.68
N THR A 128 0.37 7.78 42.80
CA THR A 128 0.67 8.42 44.09
C THR A 128 2.10 8.12 44.55
N GLN A 129 2.54 6.87 44.42
CA GLN A 129 3.90 6.44 44.79
C GLN A 129 4.98 7.13 43.94
N VAL A 130 4.71 7.40 42.66
CA VAL A 130 5.65 8.10 41.76
C VAL A 130 5.47 9.62 41.74
N GLY A 131 4.61 10.18 42.62
CA GLY A 131 4.39 11.63 42.73
C GLY A 131 3.60 12.24 41.56
N LEU A 132 2.88 11.43 40.79
CA LEU A 132 2.05 11.90 39.67
C LEU A 132 0.60 12.14 40.12
N PRO A 133 -0.09 13.14 39.55
CA PRO A 133 -1.48 13.41 39.88
C PRO A 133 -2.38 12.26 39.43
N ILE A 134 -3.36 11.92 40.26
CA ILE A 134 -4.39 10.95 39.90
C ILE A 134 -5.21 11.50 38.73
N VAL A 135 -5.33 10.71 37.67
CA VAL A 135 -6.12 11.06 36.48
C VAL A 135 -7.44 10.32 36.52
N SER A 136 -8.55 11.03 36.42
CA SER A 136 -9.88 10.41 36.27
C SER A 136 -10.21 10.18 34.80
N LYS A 137 -11.15 9.28 34.49
CA LYS A 137 -11.64 9.11 33.11
C LYS A 137 -12.18 10.42 32.54
N ARG A 138 -12.95 11.14 33.34
CA ARG A 138 -13.61 12.39 32.93
C ARG A 138 -12.56 13.44 32.61
N ASP A 139 -11.62 13.67 33.53
CA ASP A 139 -10.52 14.62 33.33
C ASP A 139 -9.68 14.28 32.09
N PHE A 140 -9.37 13.00 31.90
CA PHE A 140 -8.63 12.53 30.73
C PHE A 140 -9.38 12.74 29.41
N ALA A 141 -10.66 12.36 29.35
CA ALA A 141 -11.47 12.39 28.12
C ALA A 141 -12.11 13.75 27.81
N THR A 142 -11.95 14.74 28.70
CA THR A 142 -12.44 16.12 28.51
C THR A 142 -11.26 17.09 28.62
N ALA A 143 -11.05 17.72 29.77
CA ALA A 143 -10.09 18.80 29.97
C ALA A 143 -8.68 18.50 29.43
N ARG A 144 -8.10 17.33 29.70
CA ARG A 144 -6.75 16.99 29.21
C ARG A 144 -6.71 16.74 27.71
N LEU A 145 -7.71 16.03 27.17
CA LEU A 145 -7.82 15.77 25.75
C LEU A 145 -8.07 17.06 24.98
N ASP A 146 -8.98 17.91 25.46
CA ASP A 146 -9.31 19.21 24.88
C ASP A 146 -8.10 20.14 24.90
N ALA A 147 -7.37 20.21 26.04
CA ALA A 147 -6.14 20.99 26.12
C ALA A 147 -5.06 20.50 25.14
N LYS A 148 -4.87 19.18 25.04
CA LYS A 148 -3.92 18.60 24.07
C LYS A 148 -4.36 18.78 22.62
N TYR A 149 -5.67 18.74 22.37
CA TYR A 149 -6.24 19.03 21.07
C TYR A 149 -6.01 20.49 20.66
N GLU A 150 -6.29 21.45 21.55
CA GLU A 150 -6.08 22.88 21.26
C GLU A 150 -4.60 23.22 21.09
N GLU A 151 -3.69 22.59 21.85
CA GLU A 151 -2.24 22.71 21.64
C GLU A 151 -1.83 22.21 20.24
N ALA A 152 -2.23 20.99 19.88
CA ALA A 152 -1.93 20.41 18.57
C ALA A 152 -2.57 21.19 17.42
N ARG A 153 -3.78 21.73 17.64
CA ARG A 153 -4.50 22.57 16.69
C ARG A 153 -3.77 23.90 16.49
N ALA A 154 -3.38 24.58 17.56
CA ALA A 154 -2.66 25.85 17.48
C ALA A 154 -1.31 25.68 16.74
N GLU A 155 -0.58 24.60 17.04
CA GLU A 155 0.66 24.25 16.33
C GLU A 155 0.42 24.03 14.83
N SER A 156 -0.59 23.22 14.48
CA SER A 156 -0.99 22.96 13.09
C SER A 156 -1.39 24.26 12.37
N GLU A 157 -2.23 25.08 13.00
CA GLU A 157 -2.70 26.35 12.43
C GLU A 157 -1.54 27.35 12.23
N SER A 158 -0.55 27.38 13.14
CA SER A 158 0.66 28.19 12.94
C SER A 158 1.44 27.73 11.71
N ARG A 159 1.73 26.43 11.59
CA ARG A 159 2.48 25.89 10.45
C ARG A 159 1.77 26.12 9.11
N ILE A 160 0.44 26.01 9.09
CA ILE A 160 -0.37 26.33 7.89
C ILE A 160 -0.30 27.82 7.57
N ARG A 161 -0.31 28.70 8.59
CA ARG A 161 -0.22 30.15 8.41
C ARG A 161 1.13 30.57 7.83
N ASP A 162 2.21 29.95 8.28
CA ASP A 162 3.59 30.24 7.86
C ASP A 162 3.92 29.68 6.47
N ALA A 163 3.14 28.71 5.99
CA ALA A 163 3.33 28.15 4.65
C ALA A 163 2.96 29.15 3.55
N MET A 164 3.84 29.32 2.55
CA MET A 164 3.59 30.18 1.39
C MET A 164 2.28 29.81 0.67
N PHE A 165 2.05 28.50 0.51
CA PHE A 165 0.85 27.95 -0.07
C PHE A 165 0.55 26.57 0.52
N PHE A 166 -0.64 26.04 0.25
CA PHE A 166 -1.06 24.70 0.68
C PHE A 166 -2.12 24.13 -0.27
N GLN A 167 -2.33 22.83 -0.16
CA GLN A 167 -3.42 22.13 -0.80
C GLN A 167 -4.36 21.52 0.25
N ILE A 168 -5.66 21.46 -0.04
CA ILE A 168 -6.60 20.72 0.80
C ILE A 168 -6.78 19.29 0.30
N ALA A 169 -6.55 18.31 1.16
CA ALA A 169 -6.95 16.93 0.96
C ALA A 169 -8.26 16.65 1.72
N SER A 170 -9.19 15.96 1.08
CA SER A 170 -10.49 15.64 1.65
C SER A 170 -10.90 14.18 1.41
N ASP A 171 -10.93 13.41 2.50
CA ASP A 171 -11.31 11.99 2.50
C ASP A 171 -12.63 11.75 3.24
N GLY A 172 -13.36 10.69 2.86
CA GLY A 172 -14.54 10.22 3.59
C GLY A 172 -15.88 10.52 2.93
N TRP A 173 -15.91 11.19 1.76
CA TRP A 173 -17.16 11.44 1.04
C TRP A 173 -17.84 10.16 0.53
N LYS A 174 -17.10 9.04 0.48
CA LYS A 174 -17.61 7.70 0.17
C LYS A 174 -18.07 6.90 1.39
N SER A 175 -17.51 7.16 2.57
CA SER A 175 -17.80 6.42 3.82
C SER A 175 -19.02 6.93 4.60
N ARG A 176 -19.65 8.03 4.15
CA ARG A 176 -20.98 8.55 4.56
C ARG A 176 -21.16 8.90 6.06
N ASN A 177 -20.08 9.03 6.83
CA ASN A 177 -20.16 9.33 8.27
C ASN A 177 -19.26 10.50 8.69
N LEU A 178 -17.98 10.49 8.27
CA LEU A 178 -16.99 11.47 8.68
C LEU A 178 -16.15 11.86 7.48
N VAL A 179 -16.07 13.15 7.20
CA VAL A 179 -15.18 13.74 6.19
C VAL A 179 -14.01 14.39 6.90
N SER A 180 -12.80 13.97 6.59
CA SER A 180 -11.57 14.60 7.08
C SER A 180 -11.09 15.67 6.09
N LEU A 181 -10.60 16.78 6.61
CA LEU A 181 -9.96 17.86 5.85
C LEU A 181 -8.55 18.06 6.40
N ILE A 182 -7.57 17.91 5.50
CA ILE A 182 -6.14 17.96 5.79
C ILE A 182 -5.51 19.03 4.89
N ALA A 183 -4.59 19.81 5.43
CA ALA A 183 -3.77 20.76 4.67
C ALA A 183 -2.41 20.12 4.36
N ASN A 184 -2.11 19.92 3.07
CA ASN A 184 -0.83 19.48 2.57
C ASN A 184 0.06 20.69 2.30
N LEU A 185 1.22 20.74 2.96
CA LEU A 185 2.18 21.82 2.86
C LEU A 185 3.30 21.49 1.84
N PRO A 186 4.00 22.51 1.29
CA PRO A 186 5.01 22.32 0.25
C PRO A 186 6.24 21.54 0.74
N ASN A 187 6.47 21.50 2.07
CA ASN A 187 7.53 20.72 2.70
C ASN A 187 7.17 19.23 2.86
N GLY A 188 5.99 18.78 2.39
CA GLY A 188 5.53 17.39 2.44
C GLY A 188 4.81 17.01 3.74
N MET A 189 4.60 17.97 4.64
CA MET A 189 3.78 17.79 5.83
C MET A 189 2.30 17.78 5.48
N SER A 190 1.55 16.89 6.12
CA SER A 190 0.10 16.81 6.02
C SER A 190 -0.46 17.11 7.40
N LEU A 191 -1.22 18.19 7.53
CA LEU A 191 -1.69 18.72 8.81
C LEU A 191 -3.20 18.62 8.89
N TYR A 192 -3.69 17.99 9.96
CA TYR A 192 -5.13 17.92 10.20
C TYR A 192 -5.70 19.33 10.41
N ARG A 193 -6.79 19.64 9.68
CA ARG A 193 -7.51 20.92 9.81
C ARG A 193 -8.78 20.77 10.61
N ARG A 194 -9.69 19.91 10.14
CA ARG A 194 -10.99 19.65 10.77
C ARG A 194 -11.62 18.39 10.22
N ALA A 195 -12.66 17.90 10.89
CA ALA A 195 -13.52 16.86 10.38
C ALA A 195 -14.99 17.32 10.42
N VAL A 196 -15.77 16.89 9.45
CA VAL A 196 -17.19 17.22 9.31
C VAL A 196 -17.98 15.92 9.36
N LEU A 197 -18.93 15.84 10.28
CA LEU A 197 -19.90 14.75 10.32
C LEU A 197 -20.87 14.93 9.17
N VAL A 198 -21.02 13.90 8.35
CA VAL A 198 -21.95 13.89 7.23
C VAL A 198 -22.92 12.73 7.41
N ASN A 199 -24.21 13.00 7.25
CA ASN A 199 -25.24 11.97 7.35
C ASN A 199 -25.71 11.55 5.96
N GLY A 200 -25.46 10.29 5.60
CA GLY A 200 -26.04 9.69 4.40
C GLY A 200 -25.43 10.16 3.08
N ALA A 201 -26.26 10.28 2.04
CA ALA A 201 -25.80 10.63 0.69
C ALA A 201 -25.66 12.15 0.55
N VAL A 202 -24.43 12.63 0.61
CA VAL A 202 -24.11 14.05 0.49
C VAL A 202 -24.20 14.53 -0.98
N PRO A 203 -24.88 15.65 -1.27
CA PRO A 203 -24.92 16.24 -2.60
C PRO A 203 -23.62 17.03 -2.91
N SER A 204 -23.31 17.21 -4.19
CA SER A 204 -22.01 17.80 -4.58
C SER A 204 -21.88 19.29 -4.25
N ASN A 205 -22.97 20.04 -4.21
CA ASN A 205 -22.98 21.45 -3.80
C ASN A 205 -22.56 21.60 -2.33
N TYR A 206 -23.05 20.73 -1.44
CA TYR A 206 -22.62 20.74 -0.04
C TYR A 206 -21.13 20.43 0.12
N ALA A 207 -20.60 19.48 -0.66
CA ALA A 207 -19.17 19.21 -0.64
C ALA A 207 -18.36 20.42 -1.10
N GLU A 208 -18.82 21.12 -2.13
CA GLU A 208 -18.22 22.35 -2.63
C GLU A 208 -18.25 23.49 -1.59
N GLU A 209 -19.37 23.65 -0.88
CA GLU A 209 -19.50 24.61 0.23
C GLU A 209 -18.51 24.31 1.36
N VAL A 210 -18.44 23.06 1.82
CA VAL A 210 -17.53 22.64 2.90
C VAL A 210 -16.06 22.87 2.52
N LEU A 211 -15.69 22.54 1.28
CA LEU A 211 -14.33 22.77 0.78
C LEU A 211 -14.01 24.27 0.72
N LEU A 212 -14.92 25.08 0.19
CA LEU A 212 -14.73 26.52 0.05
C LEU A 212 -14.70 27.23 1.41
N GLU A 213 -15.55 26.83 2.35
CA GLU A 213 -15.56 27.31 3.73
C GLU A 213 -14.21 27.05 4.40
N THR A 214 -13.66 25.84 4.19
CA THR A 214 -12.35 25.45 4.74
C THR A 214 -11.23 26.29 4.16
N VAL A 215 -11.24 26.51 2.83
CA VAL A 215 -10.25 27.37 2.16
C VAL A 215 -10.33 28.80 2.69
N LYS A 216 -11.53 29.39 2.75
CA LYS A 216 -11.74 30.75 3.28
C LYS A 216 -11.28 30.86 4.74
N GLY A 217 -11.57 29.85 5.56
CA GLY A 217 -11.19 29.82 6.97
C GLY A 217 -9.68 29.72 7.22
N ILE A 218 -8.88 29.29 6.23
CA ILE A 218 -7.41 29.27 6.32
C ILE A 218 -6.80 30.50 5.63
N CYS A 219 -7.27 30.82 4.43
CA CYS A 219 -6.70 31.86 3.58
C CYS A 219 -7.07 33.28 4.02
N GLY A 220 -8.18 33.47 4.72
CA GLY A 220 -8.73 34.81 4.99
C GLY A 220 -8.92 35.58 3.68
N ASN A 221 -8.16 36.66 3.51
CA ASN A 221 -8.23 37.54 2.34
C ASN A 221 -7.34 37.09 1.16
N SER A 222 -6.55 36.02 1.30
CA SER A 222 -5.57 35.56 0.28
C SER A 222 -5.92 34.15 -0.25
N PRO A 223 -7.03 33.98 -0.98
CA PRO A 223 -7.49 32.67 -1.44
C PRO A 223 -6.52 31.98 -2.40
N GLN A 224 -5.58 32.72 -3.02
CA GLN A 224 -4.54 32.15 -3.89
C GLN A 224 -3.54 31.27 -3.14
N ARG A 225 -3.47 31.37 -1.81
CA ARG A 225 -2.64 30.46 -0.98
C ARG A 225 -3.10 29.01 -1.05
N CYS A 226 -4.38 28.77 -1.37
CA CYS A 226 -4.90 27.43 -1.63
C CYS A 226 -4.79 27.13 -3.14
N VAL A 227 -3.98 26.13 -3.47
CA VAL A 227 -3.53 25.90 -4.85
C VAL A 227 -4.32 24.79 -5.53
N GLY A 228 -5.16 24.11 -4.76
CA GLY A 228 -5.99 23.03 -5.23
C GLY A 228 -6.61 22.23 -4.11
N VAL A 229 -7.46 21.30 -4.51
CA VAL A 229 -8.13 20.34 -3.63
C VAL A 229 -7.98 18.94 -4.18
N VAL A 230 -7.63 17.95 -3.36
CA VAL A 230 -7.75 16.53 -3.69
C VAL A 230 -8.90 15.91 -2.93
N SER A 231 -9.75 15.14 -3.61
CA SER A 231 -10.87 14.44 -2.97
C SER A 231 -11.06 13.01 -3.45
N ASP A 232 -11.52 12.13 -2.55
CA ASP A 232 -11.93 10.74 -2.87
C ASP A 232 -13.20 10.65 -3.75
N LYS A 233 -13.91 11.77 -3.94
CA LYS A 233 -15.18 11.86 -4.67
C LYS A 233 -15.35 13.20 -5.41
N PHE A 234 -16.47 13.33 -6.12
CA PHE A 234 -16.96 14.57 -6.76
C PHE A 234 -16.06 15.24 -7.81
N LYS A 235 -15.08 14.53 -8.39
CA LYS A 235 -14.24 15.03 -9.49
C LYS A 235 -15.00 15.85 -10.55
N ASN A 236 -15.97 15.22 -11.22
CA ASN A 236 -16.70 15.85 -12.33
C ASN A 236 -17.82 16.80 -11.88
N LYS A 237 -17.93 17.11 -10.58
CA LYS A 237 -18.94 17.99 -10.00
C LYS A 237 -18.25 19.08 -9.18
N ALA A 238 -18.19 18.92 -7.85
CA ALA A 238 -17.65 19.92 -6.91
C ALA A 238 -16.24 20.39 -7.29
N LEU A 239 -15.32 19.45 -7.58
CA LEU A 239 -13.94 19.80 -7.91
C LEU A 239 -13.83 20.59 -9.22
N ARG A 240 -14.52 20.13 -10.28
CA ARG A 240 -14.59 20.82 -11.57
C ARG A 240 -15.25 22.20 -11.45
N SER A 241 -16.31 22.32 -10.64
CA SER A 241 -17.00 23.59 -10.39
C SER A 241 -16.09 24.59 -9.68
N LEU A 242 -15.41 24.16 -8.61
CA LEU A 242 -14.43 24.99 -7.89
C LEU A 242 -13.30 25.45 -8.80
N GLU A 243 -12.78 24.56 -9.64
CA GLU A 243 -11.69 24.87 -10.56
C GLU A 243 -12.13 25.80 -11.70
N GLY A 244 -13.38 25.70 -12.15
CA GLY A 244 -13.96 26.64 -13.11
C GLY A 244 -14.16 28.05 -12.54
N ARG A 245 -14.49 28.16 -11.24
CA ARG A 245 -14.69 29.44 -10.55
C ARG A 245 -13.37 30.09 -10.10
N HIS A 246 -12.33 29.29 -9.87
CA HIS A 246 -11.05 29.73 -9.35
C HIS A 246 -9.91 29.19 -10.23
N GLN A 247 -9.56 29.95 -11.26
CA GLN A 247 -8.71 29.49 -12.37
C GLN A 247 -7.27 29.10 -11.94
N TRP A 248 -6.80 29.62 -10.80
CA TRP A 248 -5.49 29.28 -10.24
C TRP A 248 -5.46 27.90 -9.53
N MET A 249 -6.63 27.32 -9.21
CA MET A 249 -6.69 26.04 -8.50
C MET A 249 -6.53 24.86 -9.44
N VAL A 250 -5.85 23.82 -8.95
CA VAL A 250 -5.75 22.50 -9.60
C VAL A 250 -6.44 21.47 -8.71
N ASN A 251 -7.66 21.06 -9.10
CA ASN A 251 -8.46 20.15 -8.28
C ASN A 251 -8.41 18.72 -8.82
N LEU A 252 -7.97 17.79 -7.98
CA LEU A 252 -7.64 16.42 -8.40
C LEU A 252 -8.53 15.38 -7.71
N SER A 253 -8.81 14.31 -8.42
CA SER A 253 -9.36 13.10 -7.78
C SER A 253 -8.23 12.30 -7.13
N CYS A 254 -8.50 11.74 -5.96
CA CYS A 254 -7.59 10.85 -5.26
C CYS A 254 -7.16 9.66 -6.14
N GLN A 255 -5.86 9.48 -6.39
CA GLN A 255 -5.32 8.41 -7.23
C GLN A 255 -5.33 7.05 -6.54
N PHE A 256 -5.10 6.99 -5.22
CA PHE A 256 -5.31 5.76 -4.45
C PHE A 256 -6.70 5.19 -4.73
N GLN A 257 -7.71 6.03 -4.63
CA GLN A 257 -9.08 5.65 -4.89
C GLN A 257 -9.36 5.39 -6.37
N GLY A 258 -8.73 6.14 -7.28
CA GLY A 258 -8.82 5.93 -8.73
C GLY A 258 -8.34 4.54 -9.15
N VAL A 259 -7.13 4.17 -8.72
CA VAL A 259 -6.52 2.85 -8.95
C VAL A 259 -7.30 1.76 -8.24
N ASN A 260 -7.62 1.91 -6.95
CA ASN A 260 -8.38 0.90 -6.20
C ASN A 260 -9.80 0.66 -6.76
N SER A 261 -10.37 1.63 -7.48
CA SER A 261 -11.65 1.45 -8.16
C SER A 261 -11.57 0.56 -9.41
N LEU A 262 -10.37 0.22 -9.92
CA LEU A 262 -10.21 -0.74 -11.01
C LEU A 262 -10.70 -2.13 -10.63
N VAL A 263 -10.48 -2.57 -9.37
CA VAL A 263 -11.02 -3.86 -8.89
C VAL A 263 -12.53 -3.92 -9.11
N LYS A 264 -13.23 -2.81 -8.92
CA LYS A 264 -14.68 -2.71 -9.15
C LYS A 264 -15.04 -2.75 -10.63
N ASP A 265 -14.23 -2.14 -11.49
CA ASP A 265 -14.48 -2.18 -12.93
C ASP A 265 -14.23 -3.58 -13.48
N PHE A 266 -13.12 -4.22 -13.09
CA PHE A 266 -12.82 -5.61 -13.47
C PHE A 266 -13.91 -6.57 -13.01
N ALA A 267 -14.33 -6.48 -11.75
CA ALA A 267 -15.40 -7.33 -11.25
C ALA A 267 -16.75 -7.12 -11.94
N LYS A 268 -17.00 -5.93 -12.48
CA LYS A 268 -18.23 -5.61 -13.20
C LYS A 268 -18.19 -6.11 -14.64
N GLU A 269 -17.04 -5.99 -15.30
CA GLU A 269 -16.91 -6.16 -16.74
C GLU A 269 -16.28 -7.49 -17.16
N LEU A 270 -15.56 -8.17 -16.27
CA LEU A 270 -14.96 -9.48 -16.54
C LEU A 270 -15.84 -10.60 -15.94
N PRO A 271 -16.45 -11.46 -16.78
CA PRO A 271 -17.25 -12.60 -16.32
C PRO A 271 -16.49 -13.54 -15.37
N LEU A 272 -15.17 -13.62 -15.55
CA LEU A 272 -14.24 -14.40 -14.74
C LEU A 272 -14.39 -14.14 -13.24
N PHE A 273 -14.55 -12.87 -12.82
CA PHE A 273 -14.70 -12.54 -11.40
C PHE A 273 -15.94 -13.18 -10.77
N LYS A 274 -17.04 -13.24 -11.52
CA LYS A 274 -18.29 -13.86 -11.07
C LYS A 274 -18.13 -15.39 -10.98
N SER A 275 -17.57 -16.01 -12.01
CA SER A 275 -17.30 -17.45 -12.06
C SER A 275 -16.42 -17.89 -10.88
N VAL A 276 -15.25 -17.26 -10.73
CA VAL A 276 -14.30 -17.56 -9.65
C VAL A 276 -14.91 -17.35 -8.27
N SER A 277 -15.63 -16.24 -8.05
CA SER A 277 -16.30 -15.99 -6.77
C SER A 277 -17.28 -17.11 -6.42
N GLN A 278 -18.13 -17.52 -7.37
CA GLN A 278 -19.13 -18.57 -7.16
C GLN A 278 -18.47 -19.94 -6.93
N ASN A 279 -17.43 -20.26 -7.69
CA ASN A 279 -16.69 -21.52 -7.60
C ASN A 279 -15.96 -21.64 -6.26
N CYS A 280 -15.25 -20.59 -5.83
CA CYS A 280 -14.59 -20.57 -4.53
C CYS A 280 -15.59 -20.59 -3.36
N GLU A 281 -16.75 -19.94 -3.48
CA GLU A 281 -17.80 -20.04 -2.45
C GLU A 281 -18.38 -21.45 -2.35
N ARG A 282 -18.63 -22.12 -3.49
CA ARG A 282 -19.08 -23.52 -3.53
C ARG A 282 -18.05 -24.43 -2.87
N LEU A 283 -16.78 -24.28 -3.23
CA LEU A 283 -15.67 -25.02 -2.64
C LEU A 283 -15.56 -24.80 -1.13
N ALA A 284 -15.60 -23.55 -0.68
CA ALA A 284 -15.51 -23.23 0.74
C ALA A 284 -16.72 -23.76 1.53
N LYS A 285 -17.94 -23.71 0.97
CA LYS A 285 -19.12 -24.34 1.58
C LYS A 285 -18.96 -25.86 1.68
N PHE A 286 -18.44 -26.51 0.63
CA PHE A 286 -18.19 -27.94 0.63
C PHE A 286 -17.15 -28.35 1.67
N VAL A 287 -15.99 -27.70 1.69
CA VAL A 287 -14.92 -27.96 2.68
C VAL A 287 -15.41 -27.73 4.10
N ASN A 288 -16.28 -26.72 4.29
CA ASN A 288 -16.83 -26.38 5.59
C ASN A 288 -18.10 -27.17 5.96
N SER A 289 -18.63 -28.05 5.10
CA SER A 289 -19.95 -28.68 5.25
C SER A 289 -20.00 -29.67 6.44
N THR A 290 -19.19 -30.73 6.40
CA THR A 290 -19.19 -31.80 7.39
C THR A 290 -17.96 -31.73 8.29
N ALA A 291 -18.10 -32.21 9.53
CA ALA A 291 -16.96 -32.29 10.45
C ALA A 291 -15.84 -33.19 9.91
N GLY A 292 -16.19 -34.26 9.19
CA GLY A 292 -15.23 -35.17 8.55
C GLY A 292 -14.35 -34.45 7.51
N ILE A 293 -14.95 -33.72 6.59
CA ILE A 293 -14.22 -32.97 5.55
C ILE A 293 -13.38 -31.85 6.18
N ARG A 294 -13.93 -31.11 7.16
CA ARG A 294 -13.17 -30.07 7.88
C ARG A 294 -11.95 -30.63 8.60
N ASN A 295 -12.09 -31.79 9.25
CA ASN A 295 -11.00 -32.45 9.96
C ASN A 295 -9.93 -32.98 8.98
N ALA A 296 -10.36 -33.54 7.84
CA ALA A 296 -9.43 -33.93 6.77
C ALA A 296 -8.66 -32.72 6.23
N HIS A 297 -9.35 -31.61 5.96
CA HIS A 297 -8.72 -30.37 5.50
C HIS A 297 -7.70 -29.84 6.52
N CYS A 298 -8.06 -29.75 7.80
CA CYS A 298 -7.13 -29.33 8.85
C CYS A 298 -5.92 -30.26 8.96
N LYS A 299 -6.13 -31.58 8.85
CA LYS A 299 -5.05 -32.59 8.88
C LYS A 299 -4.06 -32.37 7.74
N TYR A 300 -4.53 -32.15 6.51
CA TYR A 300 -3.66 -31.92 5.37
C TYR A 300 -3.00 -30.52 5.39
N GLN A 301 -3.70 -29.48 5.83
CA GLN A 301 -3.11 -28.16 6.04
C GLN A 301 -1.96 -28.20 7.08
N LEU A 302 -2.15 -28.90 8.20
CA LEU A 302 -1.09 -29.08 9.21
C LEU A 302 0.11 -29.83 8.66
N ARG A 303 -0.11 -30.80 7.76
CA ARG A 303 0.97 -31.57 7.12
C ARG A 303 1.79 -30.73 6.14
N GLU A 304 1.12 -29.89 5.34
CA GLU A 304 1.77 -29.10 4.28
C GLU A 304 2.35 -27.77 4.80
N HIS A 305 1.64 -27.11 5.71
CA HIS A 305 1.90 -25.70 6.09
C HIS A 305 2.13 -25.50 7.59
N GLY A 306 1.90 -26.52 8.43
CA GLY A 306 2.08 -26.44 9.89
C GLY A 306 1.04 -25.58 10.61
N GLU A 307 0.07 -25.02 9.89
CA GLU A 307 -1.04 -24.23 10.39
C GLU A 307 -2.35 -24.70 9.74
N ALA A 308 -3.46 -24.66 10.46
CA ALA A 308 -4.79 -24.97 9.94
C ALA A 308 -5.65 -23.71 9.98
N ILE A 309 -6.25 -23.38 8.83
CA ILE A 309 -7.09 -22.20 8.66
C ILE A 309 -8.38 -22.62 7.97
N MET A 310 -9.51 -22.27 8.55
CA MET A 310 -10.82 -22.49 7.92
C MET A 310 -11.00 -21.50 6.76
N LEU A 311 -11.48 -21.98 5.62
CA LEU A 311 -11.75 -21.13 4.47
C LEU A 311 -12.84 -20.11 4.82
N ARG A 312 -12.51 -18.82 4.77
CA ARG A 312 -13.44 -17.75 5.15
C ARG A 312 -14.48 -17.54 4.06
N LEU A 313 -15.75 -17.61 4.44
CA LEU A 313 -16.84 -17.29 3.54
C LEU A 313 -17.18 -15.80 3.59
N PRO A 314 -17.44 -15.14 2.43
CA PRO A 314 -18.02 -13.81 2.41
C PRO A 314 -19.35 -13.79 3.19
N PRO A 315 -19.64 -12.71 3.95
CA PRO A 315 -20.92 -12.60 4.66
C PRO A 315 -22.11 -12.72 3.70
N LEU A 316 -23.09 -13.58 4.04
CA LEU A 316 -24.29 -13.91 3.24
C LEU A 316 -25.13 -12.68 2.80
N HIS A 317 -24.97 -11.52 3.45
CA HIS A 317 -25.72 -10.29 3.15
C HIS A 317 -25.12 -9.40 2.04
N CYS A 318 -24.10 -9.88 1.31
CA CYS A 318 -23.56 -9.17 0.14
C CYS A 318 -24.02 -9.72 -1.21
N THR A 319 -25.01 -10.63 -1.25
CA THR A 319 -25.62 -11.08 -2.49
C THR A 319 -26.54 -10.00 -3.06
N THR A 320 -26.09 -9.41 -4.17
CA THR A 320 -26.87 -8.70 -5.20
C THR A 320 -28.32 -8.37 -4.89
N SER A 321 -28.56 -7.12 -4.50
CA SER A 321 -29.77 -6.41 -4.92
C SER A 321 -29.33 -5.23 -5.78
N SER A 322 -29.45 -5.40 -7.09
CA SER A 322 -29.60 -4.32 -8.04
C SER A 322 -30.61 -3.29 -7.51
N SER A 323 -30.36 -2.02 -7.79
CA SER A 323 -31.16 -0.83 -7.41
C SER A 323 -30.93 -0.24 -6.00
N SER A 324 -29.70 0.17 -5.70
CA SER A 324 -29.49 1.48 -5.06
C SER A 324 -28.03 1.92 -5.16
N SER A 325 -27.84 3.22 -5.35
CA SER A 325 -26.58 3.96 -5.51
C SER A 325 -25.73 4.01 -4.22
N SER A 326 -25.48 2.87 -3.59
CA SER A 326 -24.71 2.75 -2.34
C SER A 326 -23.28 2.29 -2.60
N SER A 327 -22.37 3.26 -2.78
CA SER A 327 -20.93 3.08 -2.96
C SER A 327 -20.19 2.38 -1.80
N SER A 328 -20.84 2.18 -0.64
CA SER A 328 -20.24 1.54 0.53
C SER A 328 -20.37 0.01 0.52
N LYS A 329 -21.50 -0.58 0.07
CA LYS A 329 -21.66 -2.05 0.03
C LYS A 329 -20.68 -2.74 -0.92
N ALA A 330 -20.39 -2.12 -2.06
CA ALA A 330 -19.44 -2.67 -3.03
C ALA A 330 -17.97 -2.60 -2.58
N CYS A 331 -17.59 -1.73 -1.63
CA CYS A 331 -16.22 -1.71 -1.10
C CYS A 331 -15.97 -2.85 -0.10
N CYS A 332 -17.02 -3.29 0.59
CA CYS A 332 -16.97 -4.35 1.59
C CYS A 332 -17.01 -5.77 1.00
N TYR A 333 -17.23 -5.94 -0.31
CA TYR A 333 -17.31 -7.27 -0.96
C TYR A 333 -15.94 -7.80 -1.41
N PHE A 334 -15.08 -6.92 -1.91
CA PHE A 334 -13.80 -7.34 -2.50
C PHE A 334 -12.77 -7.74 -1.46
N GLU A 335 -12.86 -7.20 -0.24
CA GLU A 335 -11.97 -7.62 0.84
C GLU A 335 -12.28 -9.08 1.26
N PRO A 336 -13.53 -9.48 1.56
CA PRO A 336 -13.88 -10.88 1.77
C PRO A 336 -13.57 -11.79 0.58
N LEU A 337 -13.82 -11.35 -0.67
CA LEU A 337 -13.48 -12.15 -1.84
C LEU A 337 -11.97 -12.38 -1.95
N PHE A 338 -11.16 -11.31 -1.88
CA PHE A 338 -9.70 -11.43 -1.95
C PHE A 338 -9.15 -12.38 -0.89
N ASN A 339 -9.68 -12.26 0.32
CA ASN A 339 -9.40 -13.13 1.45
C ASN A 339 -9.76 -14.61 1.20
N LEU A 340 -10.94 -14.89 0.64
CA LEU A 340 -11.33 -16.24 0.25
C LEU A 340 -10.39 -16.82 -0.81
N LEU A 341 -10.02 -16.02 -1.83
CA LEU A 341 -9.07 -16.47 -2.87
C LEU A 341 -7.70 -16.79 -2.28
N GLU A 342 -7.21 -15.96 -1.35
CA GLU A 342 -5.95 -16.17 -0.64
C GLU A 342 -5.99 -17.46 0.21
N ASP A 343 -7.10 -17.71 0.92
CA ASP A 343 -7.29 -18.94 1.71
C ASP A 343 -7.32 -20.19 0.79
N VAL A 344 -8.01 -20.11 -0.35
CA VAL A 344 -8.11 -21.21 -1.33
C VAL A 344 -6.76 -21.51 -1.97
N LEU A 345 -6.04 -20.47 -2.43
CA LEU A 345 -4.72 -20.64 -3.06
C LEU A 345 -3.66 -21.12 -2.07
N SER A 346 -3.65 -20.58 -0.84
CA SER A 346 -2.72 -21.03 0.20
C SER A 346 -2.97 -22.47 0.65
N SER A 347 -4.20 -22.96 0.49
CA SER A 347 -4.60 -24.33 0.86
C SER A 347 -4.74 -25.26 -0.35
N ALA A 348 -4.28 -24.86 -1.54
CA ALA A 348 -4.58 -25.58 -2.79
C ALA A 348 -4.19 -27.07 -2.74
N ARG A 349 -2.98 -27.37 -2.24
CA ARG A 349 -2.50 -28.75 -2.11
C ARG A 349 -3.29 -29.55 -1.07
N ALA A 350 -3.61 -28.94 0.06
CA ALA A 350 -4.42 -29.58 1.09
C ALA A 350 -5.84 -29.88 0.57
N ILE A 351 -6.45 -28.96 -0.17
CA ILE A 351 -7.76 -29.13 -0.80
C ILE A 351 -7.73 -30.31 -1.79
N GLN A 352 -6.72 -30.38 -2.66
CA GLN A 352 -6.56 -31.51 -3.58
C GLN A 352 -6.44 -32.85 -2.84
N LEU A 353 -5.70 -32.91 -1.74
CA LEU A 353 -5.55 -34.12 -0.93
C LEU A 353 -6.86 -34.52 -0.24
N VAL A 354 -7.67 -33.55 0.22
CA VAL A 354 -8.99 -33.81 0.81
C VAL A 354 -9.91 -34.51 -0.19
N MET A 355 -9.84 -34.17 -1.48
CA MET A 355 -10.70 -34.79 -2.50
C MET A 355 -10.46 -36.31 -2.63
N HIS A 356 -9.30 -36.81 -2.15
CA HIS A 356 -8.95 -38.23 -2.15
C HIS A 356 -9.13 -38.92 -0.79
N ASP A 357 -9.50 -38.19 0.27
CA ASP A 357 -9.70 -38.72 1.62
C ASP A 357 -11.00 -39.55 1.71
N GLU A 358 -11.00 -40.58 2.55
CA GLU A 358 -12.16 -41.46 2.77
C GLU A 358 -13.40 -40.69 3.23
N ALA A 359 -13.21 -39.63 4.03
CA ALA A 359 -14.31 -38.77 4.46
C ALA A 359 -14.98 -38.03 3.28
N CYS A 360 -14.22 -37.71 2.22
CA CYS A 360 -14.75 -37.11 1.01
C CYS A 360 -15.43 -38.14 0.12
N LYS A 361 -14.83 -39.34 -0.03
CA LYS A 361 -15.43 -40.45 -0.80
C LYS A 361 -16.80 -40.85 -0.27
N ALA A 362 -16.99 -40.86 1.05
CA ALA A 362 -18.28 -41.16 1.66
C ALA A 362 -19.37 -40.15 1.27
N VAL A 363 -19.05 -38.86 1.18
CA VAL A 363 -20.00 -37.79 0.80
C VAL A 363 -20.34 -37.82 -0.69
N LEU A 364 -19.39 -38.22 -1.54
CA LEU A 364 -19.59 -38.29 -3.00
C LEU A 364 -20.60 -39.35 -3.47
N MET A 365 -20.91 -40.33 -2.62
CA MET A 365 -21.91 -41.35 -2.90
C MET A 365 -23.34 -40.80 -2.78
N GLU A 366 -23.54 -39.71 -2.02
CA GLU A 366 -24.86 -39.18 -1.68
C GLU A 366 -25.14 -37.81 -2.33
N ASP A 367 -24.13 -36.99 -2.59
CA ASP A 367 -24.30 -35.60 -3.05
C ASP A 367 -23.72 -35.35 -4.46
N HIS A 368 -24.59 -35.02 -5.40
CA HIS A 368 -24.20 -34.62 -6.77
C HIS A 368 -23.38 -33.32 -6.79
N VAL A 369 -23.66 -32.37 -5.90
CA VAL A 369 -22.94 -31.09 -5.81
C VAL A 369 -21.51 -31.31 -5.33
N ALA A 370 -21.30 -32.28 -4.44
CA ALA A 370 -19.96 -32.69 -4.01
C ALA A 370 -19.11 -33.21 -5.18
N ARG A 371 -19.73 -33.95 -6.12
CA ARG A 371 -19.04 -34.48 -7.31
C ARG A 371 -18.57 -33.37 -8.24
N GLU A 372 -19.43 -32.40 -8.52
CA GLU A 372 -19.07 -31.22 -9.31
C GLU A 372 -17.89 -30.45 -8.68
N VAL A 373 -17.87 -30.32 -7.35
CA VAL A 373 -16.77 -29.64 -6.64
C VAL A 373 -15.46 -30.40 -6.76
N VAL A 374 -15.47 -31.74 -6.68
CA VAL A 374 -14.28 -32.58 -6.86
C VAL A 374 -13.74 -32.49 -8.29
N GLU A 375 -14.62 -32.57 -9.29
CA GLU A 375 -14.25 -32.42 -10.71
C GLU A 375 -13.64 -31.03 -10.98
N MET A 376 -14.26 -29.99 -10.44
CA MET A 376 -13.76 -28.61 -10.52
C MET A 376 -12.39 -28.45 -9.84
N VAL A 377 -12.16 -29.09 -8.69
CA VAL A 377 -10.85 -29.07 -8.01
C VAL A 377 -9.78 -29.83 -8.80
N GLY A 378 -10.17 -30.86 -9.55
CA GLY A 378 -9.29 -31.60 -10.45
C GLY A 378 -8.94 -30.85 -11.73
N ASP A 379 -9.74 -29.86 -12.13
CA ASP A 379 -9.49 -29.05 -13.32
C ASP A 379 -8.37 -28.01 -13.08
N GLY A 380 -7.31 -28.07 -13.89
CA GLY A 380 -6.23 -27.09 -13.88
C GLY A 380 -6.70 -25.69 -14.30
N GLY A 381 -7.76 -25.60 -15.12
CA GLY A 381 -8.38 -24.34 -15.54
C GLY A 381 -8.90 -23.55 -14.35
N PHE A 382 -9.64 -24.19 -13.44
CA PHE A 382 -10.13 -23.57 -12.21
C PHE A 382 -9.02 -22.88 -11.41
N TRP A 383 -7.89 -23.56 -11.16
CA TRP A 383 -6.79 -22.98 -10.38
C TRP A 383 -6.12 -21.80 -11.10
N ASN A 384 -5.97 -21.88 -12.42
CA ASN A 384 -5.44 -20.78 -13.23
C ASN A 384 -6.37 -19.55 -13.18
N GLU A 385 -7.68 -19.75 -13.25
CA GLU A 385 -8.68 -18.67 -13.12
C GLU A 385 -8.65 -18.00 -11.74
N VAL A 386 -8.56 -18.80 -10.66
CA VAL A 386 -8.45 -18.30 -9.28
C VAL A 386 -7.17 -17.49 -9.11
N GLU A 387 -6.03 -18.00 -9.60
CA GLU A 387 -4.75 -17.29 -9.55
C GLU A 387 -4.81 -15.99 -10.36
N ALA A 388 -5.44 -16.00 -11.54
CA ALA A 388 -5.59 -14.82 -12.38
C ALA A 388 -6.34 -13.68 -11.67
N VAL A 389 -7.52 -13.98 -11.09
CA VAL A 389 -8.31 -12.98 -10.35
C VAL A 389 -7.55 -12.48 -9.11
N HIS A 390 -6.96 -13.39 -8.34
CA HIS A 390 -6.19 -13.02 -7.16
C HIS A 390 -4.99 -12.13 -7.51
N ALA A 391 -4.22 -12.50 -8.55
CA ALA A 391 -3.07 -11.73 -9.02
C ALA A 391 -3.46 -10.33 -9.49
N LEU A 392 -4.58 -10.19 -10.21
CA LEU A 392 -5.07 -8.89 -10.68
C LEU A 392 -5.49 -7.98 -9.52
N ILE A 393 -6.26 -8.50 -8.56
CA ILE A 393 -6.66 -7.74 -7.36
C ILE A 393 -5.42 -7.33 -6.57
N LYS A 394 -4.46 -8.26 -6.37
CA LYS A 394 -3.22 -8.01 -5.63
C LYS A 394 -2.37 -6.93 -6.31
N LEU A 395 -2.23 -6.97 -7.63
CA LEU A 395 -1.51 -5.98 -8.42
C LEU A 395 -2.10 -4.58 -8.20
N VAL A 396 -3.42 -4.43 -8.32
CA VAL A 396 -4.10 -3.13 -8.11
C VAL A 396 -3.94 -2.64 -6.66
N LYS A 397 -4.15 -3.52 -5.67
CA LYS A 397 -4.01 -3.18 -4.25
C LYS A 397 -2.59 -2.76 -3.89
N GLU A 398 -1.58 -3.46 -4.41
CA GLU A 398 -0.18 -3.12 -4.17
C GLU A 398 0.20 -1.78 -4.83
N MET A 399 -0.26 -1.53 -6.05
CA MET A 399 -0.08 -0.23 -6.70
C MET A 399 -0.74 0.89 -5.90
N ALA A 400 -1.97 0.68 -5.42
CA ALA A 400 -2.67 1.64 -4.57
C ALA A 400 -1.92 1.90 -3.25
N ARG A 401 -1.44 0.87 -2.57
CA ARG A 401 -0.65 0.99 -1.33
C ARG A 401 0.59 1.84 -1.52
N ARG A 402 1.31 1.67 -2.65
CA ARG A 402 2.49 2.50 -2.97
C ARG A 402 2.15 3.98 -3.12
N ILE A 403 0.98 4.32 -3.66
CA ILE A 403 0.55 5.72 -3.82
C ILE A 403 0.49 6.43 -2.45
N GLU A 404 -0.03 5.74 -1.43
CA GLU A 404 -0.12 6.25 -0.07
C GLU A 404 1.28 6.30 0.60
N GLU A 405 2.05 5.22 0.51
CA GLU A 405 3.35 5.12 1.18
C GLU A 405 4.41 6.07 0.62
N ASP A 406 4.43 6.27 -0.68
CA ASP A 406 5.40 7.13 -1.35
C ASP A 406 4.89 8.59 -1.49
N LYS A 407 3.68 8.91 -1.01
CA LYS A 407 3.00 10.22 -1.16
C LYS A 407 3.10 10.76 -2.59
N LEU A 408 2.46 10.04 -3.51
CA LEU A 408 2.56 10.29 -4.95
C LEU A 408 2.27 11.77 -5.29
N LEU A 409 3.16 12.37 -6.09
CA LEU A 409 2.99 13.73 -6.60
C LEU A 409 2.31 13.74 -7.97
N VAL A 410 1.75 14.88 -8.38
CA VAL A 410 1.06 15.02 -9.68
C VAL A 410 1.91 14.60 -10.87
N GLY A 411 3.19 15.00 -10.90
CA GLY A 411 4.10 14.68 -12.00
C GLY A 411 4.35 13.18 -12.16
N GLN A 412 4.12 12.40 -11.10
CA GLN A 412 4.35 10.95 -11.07
C GLN A 412 3.11 10.16 -11.51
N CYS A 413 1.98 10.83 -11.75
CA CYS A 413 0.73 10.15 -12.13
C CYS A 413 0.84 9.46 -13.49
N LEU A 414 1.34 10.13 -14.55
CA LEU A 414 1.47 9.51 -15.87
C LEU A 414 2.38 8.26 -15.84
N PRO A 415 3.61 8.33 -15.31
CA PRO A 415 4.46 7.14 -15.18
C PRO A 415 3.84 6.01 -14.37
N LEU A 416 3.10 6.31 -13.30
CA LEU A 416 2.41 5.30 -12.50
C LEU A 416 1.37 4.53 -13.34
N TRP A 417 0.56 5.26 -14.11
CA TRP A 417 -0.47 4.66 -14.97
C TRP A 417 0.16 3.86 -16.12
N ASP A 418 1.31 4.26 -16.63
CA ASP A 418 2.04 3.50 -17.65
C ASP A 418 2.67 2.22 -17.07
N GLU A 419 3.23 2.28 -15.86
CA GLU A 419 3.69 1.09 -15.12
C GLU A 419 2.52 0.12 -14.86
N LEU A 420 1.36 0.65 -14.47
CA LEU A 420 0.16 -0.14 -14.26
C LEU A 420 -0.29 -0.85 -15.54
N ARG A 421 -0.32 -0.13 -16.67
CA ARG A 421 -0.63 -0.70 -17.99
C ARG A 421 0.33 -1.82 -18.37
N ALA A 422 1.63 -1.61 -18.20
CA ALA A 422 2.64 -2.63 -18.50
C ALA A 422 2.40 -3.91 -17.67
N LYS A 423 2.22 -3.77 -16.36
CA LYS A 423 1.96 -4.93 -15.49
C LYS A 423 0.66 -5.66 -15.80
N ILE A 424 -0.37 -4.92 -16.24
CA ILE A 424 -1.65 -5.52 -16.63
C ILE A 424 -1.51 -6.27 -17.96
N LYS A 425 -0.73 -5.76 -18.91
CA LYS A 425 -0.40 -6.49 -20.15
C LYS A 425 0.40 -7.76 -19.88
N ASP A 426 1.36 -7.70 -18.95
CA ASP A 426 2.10 -8.88 -18.50
C ASP A 426 1.17 -9.90 -17.84
N TRP A 427 0.21 -9.43 -17.04
CA TRP A 427 -0.83 -10.26 -16.44
C TRP A 427 -1.72 -10.91 -17.50
N ASP A 428 -2.18 -10.16 -18.50
CA ASP A 428 -3.07 -10.68 -19.56
C ASP A 428 -2.33 -11.70 -20.43
N SER A 429 -1.05 -11.46 -20.72
CA SER A 429 -0.17 -12.39 -21.43
C SER A 429 0.07 -13.69 -20.65
N LYS A 430 0.15 -13.62 -19.31
CA LYS A 430 0.38 -14.80 -18.45
C LYS A 430 -0.86 -15.69 -18.38
N PHE A 431 -2.04 -15.12 -18.19
CA PHE A 431 -3.25 -15.88 -17.87
C PHE A 431 -4.15 -16.13 -19.10
N ASN A 432 -4.07 -15.28 -20.12
CA ASN A 432 -4.90 -15.35 -21.34
C ASN A 432 -6.42 -15.45 -21.07
N VAL A 433 -6.88 -14.81 -20.00
CA VAL A 433 -8.28 -14.85 -19.53
C VAL A 433 -9.01 -13.51 -19.69
N GLY A 434 -8.31 -12.43 -20.04
CA GLY A 434 -8.88 -11.08 -20.14
C GLY A 434 -9.61 -10.81 -21.46
N GLY A 435 -9.48 -11.69 -22.45
CA GLY A 435 -10.20 -11.59 -23.74
C GLY A 435 -9.96 -10.28 -24.48
N GLY A 436 -8.84 -9.61 -24.26
CA GLY A 436 -8.51 -8.29 -24.83
C GLY A 436 -9.31 -7.10 -24.25
N HIS A 437 -10.27 -7.34 -23.35
CA HIS A 437 -11.15 -6.30 -22.79
C HIS A 437 -10.52 -5.54 -21.62
N VAL A 438 -9.46 -6.10 -21.02
CA VAL A 438 -8.83 -5.58 -19.81
C VAL A 438 -8.15 -4.23 -20.05
N ASP A 439 -7.47 -4.08 -21.19
CA ASP A 439 -6.86 -2.81 -21.59
C ASP A 439 -7.91 -1.70 -21.73
N GLU A 440 -9.08 -2.00 -22.31
CA GLU A 440 -10.17 -1.03 -22.44
C GLU A 440 -10.72 -0.56 -21.09
N ILE A 441 -10.84 -1.49 -20.12
CA ILE A 441 -11.28 -1.17 -18.76
C ILE A 441 -10.29 -0.19 -18.11
N VAL A 442 -8.99 -0.47 -18.22
CA VAL A 442 -7.92 0.37 -17.67
C VAL A 442 -7.92 1.73 -18.33
N GLU A 443 -8.00 1.81 -19.66
CA GLU A 443 -8.05 3.07 -20.41
C GLU A 443 -9.27 3.91 -20.04
N ARG A 444 -10.43 3.29 -19.87
CA ARG A 444 -11.66 3.98 -19.46
C ARG A 444 -11.52 4.55 -18.04
N ARG A 445 -10.85 3.84 -17.14
CA ARG A 445 -10.55 4.33 -15.80
C ARG A 445 -9.49 5.44 -15.82
N PHE A 446 -8.43 5.28 -16.60
CA PHE A 446 -7.41 6.29 -16.81
C PHE A 446 -8.04 7.61 -17.25
N LYS A 447 -8.86 7.60 -18.31
CA LYS A 447 -9.59 8.79 -18.80
C LYS A 447 -10.49 9.42 -17.73
N LYS A 448 -11.14 8.60 -16.88
CA LYS A 448 -11.93 9.12 -15.74
C LYS A 448 -11.06 9.80 -14.69
N CYS A 449 -9.80 9.38 -14.50
CA CYS A 449 -8.89 9.90 -13.49
C CYS A 449 -7.99 11.04 -14.00
N TYR A 450 -7.67 11.05 -15.31
CA TYR A 450 -6.77 11.99 -15.95
C TYR A 450 -7.14 13.46 -15.71
N HIS A 451 -6.13 14.27 -15.46
CA HIS A 451 -6.22 15.72 -15.34
C HIS A 451 -5.09 16.36 -16.15
N PRO A 452 -5.30 17.48 -16.87
CA PRO A 452 -4.26 18.20 -17.62
C PRO A 452 -2.99 18.49 -16.80
N ALA A 453 -3.17 18.75 -15.50
CA ALA A 453 -2.09 18.93 -14.53
C ALA A 453 -1.06 17.80 -14.49
N TRP A 454 -1.42 16.57 -14.86
CA TRP A 454 -0.49 15.46 -14.87
C TRP A 454 0.56 15.61 -15.97
N ALA A 455 0.14 16.03 -17.16
CA ALA A 455 1.07 16.24 -18.28
C ALA A 455 1.98 17.44 -17.99
N ALA A 456 1.41 18.55 -17.52
CA ALA A 456 2.18 19.73 -17.16
C ALA A 456 3.14 19.46 -15.99
N ALA A 457 2.69 18.79 -14.92
CA ALA A 457 3.60 18.47 -13.83
C ALA A 457 4.69 17.47 -14.26
N PHE A 458 4.37 16.51 -15.13
CA PHE A 458 5.33 15.52 -15.60
C PHE A 458 6.46 16.15 -16.42
N ILE A 459 6.15 17.05 -17.35
CA ILE A 459 7.18 17.70 -18.18
C ILE A 459 7.99 18.75 -17.41
N LEU A 460 7.41 19.35 -16.37
CA LEU A 460 8.07 20.36 -15.56
C LEU A 460 8.87 19.76 -14.38
N ASP A 461 8.67 18.47 -14.07
CA ASP A 461 9.37 17.80 -12.98
C ASP A 461 10.80 17.42 -13.43
N PRO A 462 11.83 17.97 -12.77
CA PRO A 462 13.22 17.69 -13.10
C PRO A 462 13.58 16.20 -13.07
N LEU A 463 12.84 15.39 -12.30
CA LEU A 463 13.02 13.94 -12.21
C LEU A 463 12.89 13.24 -13.56
N TYR A 464 12.05 13.77 -14.46
CA TYR A 464 11.70 13.13 -15.72
C TYR A 464 12.40 13.74 -16.94
N LEU A 465 13.29 14.71 -16.74
CA LEU A 465 14.08 15.27 -17.84
C LEU A 465 14.92 14.20 -18.53
N ILE A 466 14.90 14.21 -19.85
CA ILE A 466 15.62 13.26 -20.69
C ILE A 466 16.90 13.92 -21.17
N ARG A 467 18.02 13.19 -21.02
CA ARG A 467 19.30 13.63 -21.56
C ARG A 467 19.29 13.45 -23.08
N ASP A 468 19.54 14.52 -23.81
CA ASP A 468 19.69 14.49 -25.26
C ASP A 468 21.12 14.07 -25.68
N SER A 469 21.35 13.95 -26.99
CA SER A 469 22.66 13.63 -27.55
C SER A 469 23.70 14.74 -27.32
N SER A 470 23.28 15.98 -27.06
CA SER A 470 24.16 17.10 -26.73
C SER A 470 24.55 17.14 -25.24
N GLY A 471 23.94 16.30 -24.41
CA GLY A 471 24.17 16.20 -22.98
C GLY A 471 23.29 17.12 -22.12
N LYS A 472 22.36 17.85 -22.73
CA LYS A 472 21.37 18.71 -22.09
C LYS A 472 20.20 17.89 -21.56
N TYR A 473 19.54 18.37 -20.52
CA TYR A 473 18.36 17.72 -19.93
C TYR A 473 17.09 18.45 -20.36
N LEU A 474 16.29 17.80 -21.20
CA LEU A 474 15.11 18.40 -21.83
C LEU A 474 13.81 17.83 -21.24
N PRO A 475 12.74 18.65 -21.18
CA PRO A 475 11.40 18.16 -20.84
C PRO A 475 10.95 16.99 -21.75
N PRO A 476 10.37 15.91 -21.19
CA PRO A 476 10.00 14.69 -21.91
C PRO A 476 8.72 14.80 -22.76
N PHE A 477 8.60 15.83 -23.62
CA PHE A 477 7.44 16.01 -24.51
C PHE A 477 7.19 14.79 -25.42
N LYS A 478 8.24 14.08 -25.83
CA LYS A 478 8.13 12.86 -26.64
C LYS A 478 7.36 11.72 -25.97
N CYS A 479 7.17 11.79 -24.65
CA CYS A 479 6.39 10.84 -23.88
C CYS A 479 4.93 11.24 -23.73
N LEU A 480 4.54 12.42 -24.25
CA LEU A 480 3.16 12.90 -24.26
C LEU A 480 2.48 12.61 -25.59
N THR A 481 1.16 12.40 -25.53
CA THR A 481 0.27 12.41 -26.70
C THR A 481 0.03 13.85 -27.19
N PRO A 482 -0.36 14.06 -28.47
CA PRO A 482 -0.66 15.40 -28.98
C PRO A 482 -1.75 16.13 -28.18
N GLU A 483 -2.72 15.39 -27.62
CA GLU A 483 -3.75 15.94 -26.73
C GLU A 483 -3.16 16.41 -25.40
N GLN A 484 -2.25 15.62 -24.82
CA GLN A 484 -1.56 15.97 -23.59
C GLN A 484 -0.63 17.17 -23.76
N GLU A 485 0.05 17.32 -24.91
CA GLU A 485 0.84 18.52 -25.21
C GLU A 485 -0.05 19.78 -25.22
N LYS A 486 -1.22 19.72 -25.89
CA LYS A 486 -2.19 20.83 -25.87
C LYS A 486 -2.70 21.15 -24.47
N ASP A 487 -2.83 20.13 -23.63
CA ASP A 487 -3.26 20.29 -22.24
C ASP A 487 -2.20 20.99 -21.37
N VAL A 488 -0.91 20.80 -21.66
CA VAL A 488 0.20 21.55 -21.03
C VAL A 488 0.05 23.04 -21.29
N ASP A 489 -0.05 23.43 -22.57
CA ASP A 489 -0.13 24.84 -22.97
C ASP A 489 -1.36 25.53 -22.37
N LYS A 490 -2.52 24.86 -22.43
CA LYS A 490 -3.77 25.36 -21.85
C LYS A 490 -3.68 25.55 -20.34
N LEU A 491 -3.08 24.59 -19.64
CA LEU A 491 -2.98 24.66 -18.19
C LEU A 491 -2.03 25.78 -17.76
N ILE A 492 -0.85 25.86 -18.37
CA ILE A 492 0.15 26.88 -18.03
C ILE A 492 -0.43 28.28 -18.26
N THR A 493 -1.05 28.49 -19.43
CA THR A 493 -1.73 29.75 -19.78
C THR A 493 -2.84 30.11 -18.78
N ARG A 494 -3.55 29.11 -18.23
CA ARG A 494 -4.62 29.32 -17.26
C ARG A 494 -4.09 29.70 -15.87
N LEU A 495 -2.94 29.16 -15.47
CA LEU A 495 -2.39 29.34 -14.13
C LEU A 495 -1.65 30.67 -13.95
N VAL A 496 -1.25 31.31 -15.04
CA VAL A 496 -0.61 32.63 -15.04
C VAL A 496 -1.61 33.74 -15.34
N SER A 497 -1.22 34.98 -15.02
CA SER A 497 -2.02 36.14 -15.40
C SER A 497 -2.10 36.25 -16.94
N ARG A 498 -3.17 36.89 -17.45
CA ARG A 498 -3.34 37.05 -18.92
C ARG A 498 -2.17 37.78 -19.57
N ASP A 499 -1.56 38.72 -18.84
CA ASP A 499 -0.44 39.51 -19.34
C ASP A 499 0.87 38.71 -19.33
N GLU A 500 1.01 37.70 -18.46
CA GLU A 500 2.19 36.84 -18.37
C GLU A 500 2.07 35.55 -19.20
N ALA A 501 0.90 35.25 -19.76
CA ALA A 501 0.66 34.05 -20.56
C ALA A 501 1.69 33.83 -21.67
N HIS A 502 1.97 34.89 -22.43
CA HIS A 502 2.95 34.83 -23.52
C HIS A 502 4.38 34.62 -23.00
N ILE A 503 4.73 35.21 -21.86
CA ILE A 503 6.03 35.05 -21.21
C ILE A 503 6.21 33.61 -20.73
N ALA A 504 5.22 33.05 -20.04
CA ALA A 504 5.26 31.68 -19.54
C ALA A 504 5.41 30.66 -20.68
N LEU A 505 4.70 30.87 -21.79
CA LEU A 505 4.84 30.02 -22.98
C LEU A 505 6.22 30.20 -23.65
N MET A 506 6.74 31.43 -23.74
CA MET A 506 8.08 31.67 -24.26
C MET A 506 9.15 30.97 -23.43
N GLU A 507 9.09 31.05 -22.10
CA GLU A 507 10.01 30.35 -21.19
C GLU A 507 9.88 28.83 -21.32
N LEU A 508 8.67 28.29 -21.47
CA LEU A 508 8.47 26.87 -21.74
C LEU A 508 9.13 26.43 -23.06
N MET A 509 8.97 27.23 -24.12
CA MET A 509 9.58 26.94 -25.43
C MET A 509 11.10 27.06 -25.39
N LYS A 510 11.63 28.06 -24.67
CA LYS A 510 13.06 28.19 -24.40
C LYS A 510 13.58 26.97 -23.64
N TRP A 511 12.86 26.51 -22.62
CA TRP A 511 13.29 25.35 -21.85
C TRP A 511 13.27 24.06 -22.68
N ARG A 512 12.34 23.94 -23.64
CA ARG A 512 12.28 22.83 -24.59
C ARG A 512 13.51 22.74 -25.50
N THR A 513 14.20 23.85 -25.75
CA THR A 513 15.38 23.91 -26.64
C THR A 513 16.70 23.99 -25.88
N GLU A 514 16.75 24.74 -24.79
CA GLU A 514 17.96 24.99 -24.01
C GLU A 514 18.20 23.93 -22.94
N GLY A 515 17.13 23.38 -22.36
CA GLY A 515 17.19 22.40 -21.29
C GLY A 515 17.62 22.96 -19.94
N LEU A 516 17.61 22.09 -18.93
CA LEU A 516 18.14 22.39 -17.60
C LEU A 516 19.65 22.15 -17.56
N ASP A 517 20.35 22.93 -16.73
CA ASP A 517 21.78 22.77 -16.51
C ASP A 517 22.12 21.32 -16.08
N PRO A 518 23.12 20.66 -16.71
CA PRO A 518 23.46 19.27 -16.42
C PRO A 518 23.90 18.97 -14.99
N MET A 519 24.55 19.92 -14.29
CA MET A 519 24.96 19.73 -12.90
C MET A 519 23.74 19.77 -11.99
N TYR A 520 22.84 20.71 -12.22
CA TYR A 520 21.61 20.83 -11.48
C TYR A 520 20.67 19.64 -11.72
N ALA A 521 20.49 19.24 -12.99
CA ALA A 521 19.67 18.08 -13.37
C ALA A 521 20.18 16.77 -12.74
N ARG A 522 21.50 16.57 -12.67
CA ARG A 522 22.10 15.40 -11.99
C ARG A 522 21.86 15.42 -10.48
N ALA A 523 21.90 16.58 -9.84
CA ALA A 523 21.67 16.70 -8.40
C ALA A 523 20.21 16.36 -8.01
N VAL A 524 19.24 16.73 -8.84
CA VAL A 524 17.80 16.45 -8.60
C VAL A 524 17.36 15.05 -9.06
N GLN A 525 18.05 14.45 -10.04
CA GLN A 525 17.79 13.09 -10.51
C GLN A 525 18.59 12.00 -9.76
N MET A 526 19.47 12.38 -8.83
CA MET A 526 20.29 11.44 -8.08
C MET A 526 19.39 10.45 -7.32
N LYS A 527 19.60 9.15 -7.56
CA LYS A 527 18.90 8.07 -6.86
C LYS A 527 19.86 7.37 -5.92
N GLU A 528 19.46 7.22 -4.67
CA GLU A 528 20.15 6.45 -3.66
C GLU A 528 19.34 5.22 -3.29
N ARG A 529 20.04 4.16 -2.91
CA ARG A 529 19.37 2.96 -2.43
C ARG A 529 18.90 3.21 -1.02
N ASP A 530 17.58 3.18 -0.82
CA ASP A 530 16.99 3.29 0.50
C ASP A 530 17.56 2.15 1.38
N PRO A 531 18.31 2.47 2.45
CA PRO A 531 18.98 1.46 3.28
C PRO A 531 17.98 0.52 3.96
N VAL A 532 16.71 0.92 4.04
CA VAL A 532 15.68 0.20 4.76
C VAL A 532 14.74 -0.57 3.82
N SER A 533 14.45 -0.08 2.61
CA SER A 533 13.59 -0.80 1.64
C SER A 533 14.35 -1.50 0.52
N GLY A 534 15.63 -1.18 0.32
CA GLY A 534 16.46 -1.69 -0.76
C GLY A 534 16.09 -1.16 -2.16
N LYS A 535 15.03 -0.35 -2.27
CA LYS A 535 14.58 0.30 -3.51
C LYS A 535 15.41 1.55 -3.79
N MET A 536 15.64 1.87 -5.06
CA MET A 536 16.25 3.14 -5.46
C MET A 536 15.22 4.26 -5.24
N ARG A 537 15.53 5.21 -4.36
CA ARG A 537 14.73 6.41 -4.06
C ARG A 537 15.54 7.66 -4.43
N ILE A 538 14.87 8.79 -4.61
CA ILE A 538 15.54 10.06 -4.91
C ILE A 538 16.36 10.46 -3.68
N ALA A 539 17.65 10.76 -3.88
CA ALA A 539 18.60 11.10 -2.82
C ALA A 539 18.19 12.39 -2.08
N ASN A 540 17.65 13.35 -2.82
CA ASN A 540 17.15 14.61 -2.27
C ASN A 540 15.71 14.90 -2.77
N PRO A 541 14.68 14.35 -2.11
CA PRO A 541 13.29 14.57 -2.51
C PRO A 541 12.80 16.02 -2.32
N GLN A 542 13.59 16.87 -1.64
CA GLN A 542 13.31 18.30 -1.50
C GLN A 542 13.98 19.14 -2.61
N SER A 543 15.05 18.68 -3.27
CA SER A 543 15.70 19.43 -4.35
C SER A 543 14.93 19.42 -5.67
N SER A 544 14.06 18.43 -5.91
CA SER A 544 13.09 18.49 -7.01
C SER A 544 12.06 19.62 -6.83
N ARG A 545 11.93 20.16 -5.60
CA ARG A 545 11.03 21.25 -5.24
C ARG A 545 11.68 22.64 -5.31
N LEU A 546 12.99 22.71 -5.55
CA LEU A 546 13.81 23.92 -5.53
C LEU A 546 13.95 24.63 -6.89
N VAL A 547 13.24 24.17 -7.93
CA VAL A 547 13.46 24.66 -9.31
C VAL A 547 12.55 25.82 -9.71
N TRP A 548 11.58 26.21 -8.89
CA TRP A 548 10.60 27.23 -9.28
C TRP A 548 10.38 28.25 -8.15
N GLU A 549 11.38 29.12 -7.94
CA GLU A 549 11.26 30.31 -7.08
C GLU A 549 10.40 31.41 -7.73
N THR A 550 10.00 31.26 -9.00
CA THR A 550 9.00 32.09 -9.66
C THR A 550 7.61 31.46 -9.50
N PHE A 551 6.66 32.27 -9.04
CA PHE A 551 5.29 31.99 -8.60
C PHE A 551 4.36 31.13 -9.53
N GLN A 552 4.86 30.49 -10.58
CA GLN A 552 4.04 30.03 -11.72
C GLN A 552 3.95 28.51 -11.94
N PHE A 553 4.75 27.66 -11.27
CA PHE A 553 4.73 26.20 -11.50
C PHE A 553 4.52 25.34 -10.24
N LEU A 554 3.54 25.75 -9.43
CA LEU A 554 3.15 25.10 -8.18
C LEU A 554 2.61 23.66 -8.29
N VAL A 555 2.24 23.24 -9.50
CA VAL A 555 1.47 22.01 -9.78
C VAL A 555 2.24 20.73 -9.41
N ILE A 556 3.57 20.77 -9.42
CA ILE A 556 4.43 19.59 -9.22
C ILE A 556 4.40 19.11 -7.75
N THR A 557 4.17 20.02 -6.80
CA THR A 557 4.25 19.74 -5.35
C THR A 557 2.96 19.20 -4.74
N ILE A 558 1.92 19.09 -5.56
CA ILE A 558 0.59 18.66 -5.12
C ILE A 558 0.57 17.13 -4.88
N ASP A 559 0.11 16.73 -3.70
CA ASP A 559 -0.18 15.34 -3.38
C ASP A 559 -1.46 14.91 -4.10
N VAL A 560 -1.55 13.67 -4.54
CA VAL A 560 -2.76 13.14 -5.20
C VAL A 560 -3.46 12.05 -4.39
N SER A 561 -3.05 11.82 -3.15
CA SER A 561 -3.73 11.02 -2.14
C SER A 561 -4.43 11.90 -1.11
N VAL A 562 -5.41 11.34 -0.40
CA VAL A 562 -6.15 12.04 0.67
C VAL A 562 -6.00 11.38 2.04
N ARG A 563 -5.22 10.31 2.14
CA ARG A 563 -5.03 9.51 3.34
C ARG A 563 -3.66 9.68 3.95
#